data_AF-A0A1E5R9H1-F1
#
_entry.id   AF-A0A1E5R9H1-F1
#
_cell.length_a   1.000
_cell.length_b   1.000
_cell.length_c   1.000
_cell.angle_alpha   90.00
_cell.angle_beta   90.00
_cell.angle_gamma   90.00
#
_symmetry.space_group_name_H-M   'P 1'
#
loop_
_entity.id
_entity.type
_entity.pdbx_description
1 polymer ?
#
loop_
_entity_poly.entity_id
_entity_poly.type
_entity_poly.pdbx_seq_one_letter_code
_entity_poly.pdbx_strand_id
1 'polypeptide(L)'
;MTTYIPKVYTFANNIHDISNAVADHIIKLQNAFFFDNMSPEDVHSMSREDKLNYIEENKYITKRKNSVSSVNSWSGSSLQSQKRNSISAMPSSNVNPDNSDTNSSPTNSTKQKLNKVKKIFKVGISGGSLLDILQHGLLPRQEDIIWSKWEIFLLDERLVPFQDRESNYGNSKRKIFSLIDTEKYGKPKVYHIDESLIYEGAQACAENYEMCLINKFASKETVKWPCFDLILLGVAPDGHIGSLFPNRKELREASKWVIPITDSPVGVKERVSLTIPVICNASHISFVVEGSMKQPIMEKIMEMPELSLPSSLVNEGALKKVSWFVDEDAIRGVNVIKRAYEF
;
A
#
# COMPACT_ATOMS: atom_id res chain seq x y z
N MET A 1 -11.66 12.92 16.47
CA MET A 1 -10.33 12.31 16.55
C MET A 1 -10.51 10.85 16.89
N THR A 2 -10.00 9.96 16.03
CA THR A 2 -9.99 8.52 16.30
C THR A 2 -8.94 8.23 17.37
N THR A 3 -9.32 7.49 18.40
CA THR A 3 -8.49 7.10 19.57
C THR A 3 -7.47 6.00 19.26
N TYR A 4 -7.08 5.83 18.00
CA TYR A 4 -6.21 4.72 17.60
C TYR A 4 -4.76 5.06 17.90
N ILE A 5 -4.18 4.31 18.84
CA ILE A 5 -2.76 4.38 19.17
C ILE A 5 -1.99 3.47 18.18
N PRO A 6 -1.07 4.01 17.37
CA PRO A 6 -0.29 3.22 16.43
C PRO A 6 0.56 2.16 17.15
N LYS A 7 0.85 1.06 16.45
CA LYS A 7 1.78 0.04 16.98
C LYS A 7 3.20 0.56 16.81
N VAL A 8 3.91 0.77 17.92
CA VAL A 8 5.30 1.24 17.90
C VAL A 8 6.20 0.15 18.49
N TYR A 9 7.04 -0.43 17.65
CA TYR A 9 8.07 -1.39 18.01
C TYR A 9 9.41 -0.68 18.09
N THR A 10 10.10 -0.85 19.21
CA THR A 10 11.33 -0.13 19.52
C THR A 10 12.49 -1.09 19.62
N PHE A 11 13.62 -0.74 19.03
CA PHE A 11 14.83 -1.55 19.00
C PHE A 11 16.00 -0.76 19.57
N ALA A 12 16.95 -1.46 20.19
CA ALA A 12 18.22 -0.85 20.56
C ALA A 12 18.90 -0.25 19.32
N ASN A 13 19.87 0.65 19.52
CA ASN A 13 20.60 1.35 18.44
C ASN A 13 21.55 0.42 17.66
N ASN A 14 20.96 -0.58 17.03
CA ASN A 14 21.62 -1.62 16.26
C ASN A 14 20.78 -1.86 15.01
N ILE A 15 21.37 -1.52 13.86
CA ILE A 15 20.75 -1.70 12.54
C ILE A 15 20.30 -3.14 12.32
N HIS A 16 21.00 -4.13 12.88
CA HIS A 16 20.64 -5.54 12.71
C HIS A 16 19.31 -5.90 13.36
N ASP A 17 19.02 -5.38 14.56
CA ASP A 17 17.81 -5.77 15.30
C ASP A 17 16.56 -5.23 14.62
N ILE A 18 16.58 -3.95 14.23
CA ILE A 18 15.49 -3.35 13.47
C ILE A 18 15.37 -3.97 12.07
N SER A 19 16.47 -4.26 11.39
CA SER A 19 16.45 -4.90 10.07
C SER A 19 15.87 -6.31 10.11
N ASN A 20 16.25 -7.11 11.11
CA ASN A 20 15.70 -8.44 11.33
C ASN A 20 14.20 -8.36 11.60
N ALA A 21 13.77 -7.49 12.50
CA ALA A 21 12.34 -7.34 12.83
C ALA A 21 11.50 -6.87 11.63
N VAL A 22 12.01 -5.92 10.84
CA VAL A 22 11.36 -5.46 9.60
C VAL A 22 11.28 -6.60 8.58
N ALA A 23 12.35 -7.39 8.41
CA ALA A 23 12.34 -8.55 7.52
C ALA A 23 11.35 -9.63 7.98
N ASP A 24 11.32 -9.96 9.27
CA ASP A 24 10.34 -10.89 9.85
C ASP A 24 8.91 -10.42 9.60
N HIS A 25 8.66 -9.12 9.76
CA HIS A 25 7.35 -8.54 9.51
C HIS A 25 6.94 -8.71 8.04
N ILE A 26 7.84 -8.40 7.11
CA ILE A 26 7.60 -8.52 5.67
C ILE A 26 7.34 -9.97 5.28
N ILE A 27 8.17 -10.90 5.74
CA ILE A 27 8.03 -12.35 5.46
C ILE A 27 6.71 -12.88 6.04
N LYS A 28 6.34 -12.45 7.25
CA LYS A 28 5.06 -12.80 7.87
C LYS A 28 3.87 -12.34 7.03
N LEU A 29 3.89 -11.09 6.54
CA LEU A 29 2.81 -10.56 5.70
C LEU A 29 2.74 -11.27 4.34
N GLN A 30 3.89 -11.56 3.72
CA GLN A 30 3.97 -12.39 2.52
C GLN A 30 3.32 -13.76 2.77
N ASN A 31 3.70 -14.42 3.86
CA ASN A 31 3.23 -15.77 4.15
C ASN A 31 1.74 -15.78 4.45
N ALA A 32 1.24 -14.81 5.22
CA ALA A 32 -0.19 -14.64 5.44
C ALA A 32 -0.98 -14.40 4.14
N PHE A 33 -0.37 -13.75 3.14
CA PHE A 33 -0.99 -13.53 1.84
C PHE A 33 -1.05 -14.80 0.97
N PHE A 34 0.04 -15.57 0.91
CA PHE A 34 0.14 -16.75 0.07
C PHE A 34 -0.48 -18.01 0.69
N PHE A 35 -0.34 -18.18 2.00
CA PHE A 35 -0.72 -19.36 2.78
C PHE A 35 -1.82 -19.04 3.81
N ASP A 36 -2.80 -18.25 3.39
CA ASP A 36 -3.93 -17.74 4.19
C ASP A 36 -4.77 -18.83 4.89
N ASN A 37 -4.64 -20.09 4.47
CA ASN A 37 -5.37 -21.24 5.04
C ASN A 37 -4.46 -22.22 5.82
N MET A 38 -3.24 -21.82 6.16
CA MET A 38 -2.26 -22.65 6.88
C MET A 38 -1.84 -21.98 8.19
N SER A 39 -1.42 -22.79 9.17
CA SER A 39 -0.80 -22.26 10.38
C SER A 39 0.62 -21.73 10.10
N PRO A 40 1.12 -20.73 10.85
CA PRO A 40 2.49 -20.27 10.71
C PRO A 40 3.54 -21.39 10.85
N GLU A 41 3.29 -22.34 11.76
CA GLU A 41 4.16 -23.48 12.03
C GLU A 41 4.25 -24.40 10.81
N ASP A 42 3.12 -24.70 10.17
CA ASP A 42 3.08 -25.51 8.95
C ASP A 42 3.90 -24.83 7.85
N VAL A 43 3.67 -23.54 7.61
CA VAL A 43 4.38 -22.78 6.57
C VAL A 43 5.88 -22.73 6.85
N HIS A 44 6.30 -22.60 8.11
CA HIS A 44 7.71 -22.57 8.47
C HIS A 44 8.40 -23.92 8.19
N SER A 45 7.70 -25.04 8.40
CA SER A 45 8.23 -26.38 8.15
C SER A 45 8.36 -26.77 6.67
N MET A 46 7.66 -26.06 5.77
CA MET A 46 7.65 -26.37 4.34
C MET A 46 8.98 -26.02 3.66
N SER A 47 9.42 -26.91 2.78
CA SER A 47 10.51 -26.60 1.86
C SER A 47 10.10 -25.47 0.90
N ARG A 48 11.10 -24.80 0.31
CA ARG A 48 10.85 -23.76 -0.71
C ARG A 48 10.08 -24.30 -1.91
N GLU A 49 10.39 -25.51 -2.35
CA GLU A 49 9.72 -26.14 -3.50
C GLU A 49 8.24 -26.40 -3.20
N ASP A 50 7.94 -26.90 -1.99
CA ASP A 50 6.56 -27.12 -1.55
C ASP A 50 5.78 -25.80 -1.46
N LYS A 51 6.42 -24.73 -0.96
CA LYS A 51 5.84 -23.37 -0.94
C LYS A 51 5.50 -22.89 -2.35
N LEU A 52 6.39 -23.09 -3.31
CA LEU A 52 6.19 -22.70 -4.71
C LEU A 52 5.07 -23.50 -5.38
N ASN A 53 5.04 -24.82 -5.17
CA ASN A 53 4.00 -25.71 -5.68
C ASN A 53 2.63 -25.33 -5.12
N TYR A 54 2.53 -25.13 -3.80
CA TYR A 54 1.29 -24.69 -3.17
C TYR A 54 0.79 -23.36 -3.75
N ILE A 55 1.67 -22.38 -3.93
CA ILE A 55 1.30 -21.09 -4.53
C ILE A 55 0.82 -21.27 -5.96
N GLU A 56 1.42 -22.16 -6.73
CA GLU A 56 1.03 -22.38 -8.13
C GLU A 56 -0.33 -23.08 -8.23
N GLU A 57 -0.62 -24.03 -7.35
CA GLU A 57 -1.92 -24.69 -7.22
C GLU A 57 -3.02 -23.70 -6.77
N ASN A 58 -2.67 -22.81 -5.83
CA ASN A 58 -3.58 -21.83 -5.23
C ASN A 58 -3.41 -20.42 -5.82
N LYS A 59 -2.87 -20.33 -7.05
CA LYS A 59 -2.45 -19.05 -7.63
C LYS A 59 -3.58 -18.09 -7.95
N TYR A 60 -4.85 -18.48 -7.81
CA TYR A 60 -5.99 -17.65 -8.18
C TYR A 60 -6.88 -17.31 -7.00
N ILE A 61 -7.04 -16.02 -6.72
CA ILE A 61 -8.09 -15.53 -5.82
C ILE A 61 -9.39 -15.44 -6.59
N THR A 62 -10.44 -15.99 -5.99
CA THR A 62 -11.80 -15.81 -6.45
C THR A 62 -12.35 -14.52 -5.85
N LYS A 63 -12.35 -13.42 -6.60
CA LYS A 63 -13.09 -12.22 -6.20
C LYS A 63 -14.58 -12.53 -6.31
N ARG A 64 -15.27 -12.78 -5.19
CA ARG A 64 -16.73 -12.68 -5.16
C ARG A 64 -17.08 -11.22 -5.47
N LYS A 65 -18.10 -10.99 -6.31
CA LYS A 65 -18.70 -9.66 -6.47
C LYS A 65 -19.26 -9.25 -5.11
N ASN A 66 -18.46 -8.60 -4.27
CA ASN A 66 -18.97 -8.01 -3.05
C ASN A 66 -19.73 -6.75 -3.45
N SER A 67 -21.05 -6.87 -3.28
CA SER A 67 -21.97 -5.76 -3.08
C SER A 67 -21.29 -4.71 -2.20
N VAL A 68 -21.34 -3.47 -2.67
CA VAL A 68 -20.95 -2.27 -1.93
C VAL A 68 -21.55 -2.32 -0.53
N SER A 69 -20.75 -2.65 0.49
CA SER A 69 -21.08 -2.30 1.87
C SER A 69 -20.67 -0.84 2.03
N SER A 70 -21.68 0.01 1.99
CA SER A 70 -21.63 1.46 2.06
C SER A 70 -20.72 2.00 3.16
N VAL A 71 -19.91 2.97 2.74
CA VAL A 71 -19.17 3.93 3.56
C VAL A 71 -20.16 4.70 4.44
N ASN A 72 -19.85 4.81 5.74
CA ASN A 72 -20.51 5.78 6.62
C ASN A 72 -20.30 7.19 6.03
N SER A 73 -21.38 7.79 5.54
CA SER A 73 -21.41 9.18 5.13
C SER A 73 -21.42 10.07 6.38
N TRP A 74 -20.38 10.91 6.47
CA TRP A 74 -20.39 12.10 7.29
C TRP A 74 -21.41 13.06 6.68
N SER A 75 -22.58 13.25 7.32
CA SER A 75 -23.54 14.29 6.95
C SER A 75 -23.35 15.50 7.87
N GLY A 76 -22.69 16.52 7.35
CA GLY A 76 -22.81 17.88 7.85
C GLY A 76 -24.24 18.36 7.66
N SER A 77 -24.79 18.93 8.71
CA SER A 77 -26.11 19.54 8.82
C SER A 77 -26.32 20.68 7.81
N SER A 78 -27.38 20.62 7.00
CA SER A 78 -28.12 21.83 6.60
C SER A 78 -29.58 21.53 6.24
N LEU A 79 -30.45 22.21 7.02
CA LEU A 79 -31.76 22.79 6.71
C LEU A 79 -32.85 21.99 5.96
N GLN A 80 -33.94 21.82 6.71
CA GLN A 80 -35.32 21.55 6.29
C GLN A 80 -35.82 22.47 5.16
N SER A 81 -36.55 21.88 4.21
CA SER A 81 -37.70 22.52 3.57
C SER A 81 -38.69 21.47 3.08
N GLN A 82 -39.88 21.48 3.68
CA GLN A 82 -41.07 20.72 3.31
C GLN A 82 -41.69 21.24 2.00
N LYS A 83 -42.32 20.37 1.18
CA LYS A 83 -43.75 20.45 0.78
C LYS A 83 -44.16 19.46 -0.34
N ARG A 84 -45.24 18.70 -0.03
CA ARG A 84 -46.49 18.39 -0.80
C ARG A 84 -46.37 17.62 -2.14
N ASN A 85 -46.93 16.41 -2.30
CA ASN A 85 -48.34 15.91 -2.37
C ASN A 85 -48.99 15.95 -3.77
N SER A 86 -49.39 14.76 -4.29
CA SER A 86 -50.67 14.40 -4.99
C SER A 86 -50.44 13.18 -5.91
N ILE A 87 -50.94 11.95 -5.67
CA ILE A 87 -52.31 11.37 -5.77
C ILE A 87 -52.87 11.29 -7.21
N SER A 88 -53.08 10.05 -7.71
CA SER A 88 -54.31 9.51 -8.36
C SER A 88 -54.02 8.11 -8.93
N ALA A 89 -54.52 7.00 -8.36
CA ALA A 89 -55.86 6.39 -8.48
C ALA A 89 -56.06 5.46 -9.71
N MET A 90 -56.33 4.17 -9.41
CA MET A 90 -56.81 3.04 -10.26
C MET A 90 -58.32 3.19 -10.60
N PRO A 91 -59.13 2.20 -11.14
CA PRO A 91 -58.91 0.77 -11.48
C PRO A 91 -59.64 0.22 -12.74
N SER A 92 -59.49 -1.11 -12.99
CA SER A 92 -60.55 -2.13 -13.19
C SER A 92 -60.44 -3.11 -14.40
N SER A 93 -60.20 -4.37 -14.03
CA SER A 93 -60.79 -5.67 -14.45
C SER A 93 -61.11 -6.02 -15.91
N ASN A 94 -60.63 -7.19 -16.36
CA ASN A 94 -61.47 -8.24 -16.95
C ASN A 94 -60.81 -9.64 -16.91
N VAL A 95 -61.64 -10.68 -16.90
CA VAL A 95 -61.35 -12.07 -16.50
C VAL A 95 -61.64 -13.06 -17.65
N ASN A 96 -60.89 -14.19 -17.64
CA ASN A 96 -61.13 -15.54 -18.24
C ASN A 96 -60.79 -15.81 -19.73
N PRO A 97 -60.56 -17.09 -20.15
CA PRO A 97 -59.72 -18.15 -19.57
C PRO A 97 -58.94 -18.97 -20.63
N ASP A 98 -58.20 -19.99 -20.18
CA ASP A 98 -57.70 -21.19 -20.90
C ASP A 98 -56.87 -21.05 -22.19
N ASN A 99 -55.60 -21.41 -22.09
CA ASN A 99 -55.02 -22.43 -22.97
C ASN A 99 -53.77 -23.06 -22.35
N SER A 100 -53.84 -24.37 -22.21
CA SER A 100 -52.75 -25.28 -21.95
C SER A 100 -51.71 -25.17 -23.07
N ASP A 101 -50.46 -24.90 -22.73
CA ASP A 101 -49.35 -25.38 -23.54
C ASP A 101 -48.08 -25.55 -22.67
N THR A 102 -47.51 -26.73 -22.84
CA THR A 102 -46.31 -27.27 -22.22
C THR A 102 -45.13 -26.32 -22.34
N ASN A 103 -44.54 -25.91 -21.22
CA ASN A 103 -43.20 -25.31 -21.22
C ASN A 103 -42.29 -26.03 -20.23
N SER A 104 -41.42 -26.85 -20.80
CA SER A 104 -40.20 -27.35 -20.19
C SER A 104 -39.42 -26.18 -19.59
N SER A 105 -39.14 -26.26 -18.30
CA SER A 105 -38.27 -25.29 -17.61
C SER A 105 -36.85 -25.39 -18.17
N PRO A 106 -36.26 -24.32 -18.75
CA PRO A 106 -34.82 -24.27 -18.93
C PRO A 106 -34.22 -23.88 -17.58
N THR A 107 -33.60 -24.83 -16.90
CA THR A 107 -32.69 -24.55 -15.79
C THR A 107 -31.47 -23.79 -16.34
N ASN A 108 -31.60 -22.48 -16.50
CA ASN A 108 -30.50 -21.57 -16.77
C ASN A 108 -29.70 -21.40 -15.47
N SER A 109 -28.85 -22.39 -15.20
CA SER A 109 -27.72 -22.21 -14.28
C SER A 109 -26.72 -21.26 -14.94
N THR A 110 -26.94 -19.96 -14.78
CA THR A 110 -25.96 -18.95 -15.16
C THR A 110 -24.72 -19.14 -14.30
N LYS A 111 -23.76 -19.95 -14.78
CA LYS A 111 -22.39 -20.00 -14.25
C LYS A 111 -21.79 -18.60 -14.44
N GLN A 112 -21.93 -17.75 -13.42
CA GLN A 112 -21.25 -16.47 -13.37
C GLN A 112 -19.75 -16.74 -13.54
N LYS A 113 -19.14 -16.20 -14.59
CA LYS A 113 -17.71 -16.38 -14.89
C LYS A 113 -16.93 -15.63 -13.81
N LEU A 114 -16.43 -16.33 -12.80
CA LEU A 114 -15.65 -15.71 -11.73
C LEU A 114 -14.33 -15.20 -12.31
N ASN A 115 -14.05 -13.91 -12.13
CA ASN A 115 -12.76 -13.32 -12.50
C ASN A 115 -11.70 -13.84 -11.52
N LYS A 116 -10.92 -14.82 -11.98
CA LYS A 116 -9.75 -15.32 -11.25
C LYS A 116 -8.58 -14.35 -11.44
N VAL A 117 -8.06 -13.81 -10.35
CA VAL A 117 -6.89 -12.91 -10.35
C VAL A 117 -5.70 -13.66 -9.74
N LYS A 118 -4.52 -13.54 -10.35
CA LYS A 118 -3.32 -14.24 -9.85
C LYS A 118 -2.88 -13.65 -8.49
N LYS A 119 -2.55 -14.49 -7.50
CA LYS A 119 -1.92 -14.09 -6.24
C LYS A 119 -0.51 -13.55 -6.52
N ILE A 120 -0.33 -12.25 -6.33
CA ILE A 120 0.93 -11.52 -6.47
C ILE A 120 1.01 -10.57 -5.29
N PHE A 121 2.13 -10.62 -4.56
CA PHE A 121 2.36 -9.77 -3.40
C PHE A 121 2.89 -8.41 -3.85
N LYS A 122 2.10 -7.36 -3.64
CA LYS A 122 2.36 -6.01 -4.16
C LYS A 122 2.90 -5.12 -3.05
N VAL A 123 4.16 -4.70 -3.20
CA VAL A 123 4.89 -3.95 -2.18
C VAL A 123 5.26 -2.57 -2.70
N GLY A 124 4.90 -1.52 -1.97
CA GLY A 124 5.38 -0.16 -2.21
C GLY A 124 6.58 0.16 -1.32
N ILE A 125 7.67 0.72 -1.87
CA ILE A 125 8.86 1.11 -1.10
C ILE A 125 9.25 2.57 -1.35
N SER A 126 9.66 3.28 -0.30
CA SER A 126 10.35 4.58 -0.42
C SER A 126 11.87 4.40 -0.55
N GLY A 127 12.57 5.47 -0.92
CA GLY A 127 14.04 5.51 -0.86
C GLY A 127 14.61 5.83 0.53
N GLY A 128 15.82 6.40 0.55
CA GLY A 128 16.50 6.82 1.77
C GLY A 128 17.13 5.68 2.57
N SER A 129 17.33 5.89 3.87
CA SER A 129 17.94 4.90 4.78
C SER A 129 17.09 3.64 4.98
N LEU A 130 15.79 3.68 4.64
CA LEU A 130 14.95 2.48 4.56
C LEU A 130 15.60 1.38 3.72
N LEU A 131 16.28 1.75 2.62
CA LEU A 131 16.90 0.77 1.74
C LEU A 131 18.04 0.02 2.42
N ASP A 132 18.75 0.65 3.38
CA ASP A 132 19.81 0.00 4.16
C ASP A 132 19.20 -1.04 5.11
N ILE A 133 18.11 -0.70 5.81
CA ILE A 133 17.37 -1.65 6.65
C ILE A 133 16.89 -2.87 5.84
N LEU A 134 16.28 -2.61 4.68
CA LEU A 134 15.78 -3.68 3.81
C LEU A 134 16.91 -4.53 3.25
N GLN A 135 18.04 -3.93 2.89
CA GLN A 135 19.23 -4.65 2.44
C GLN A 135 19.75 -5.58 3.54
N HIS A 136 19.93 -5.07 4.76
CA HIS A 136 20.45 -5.84 5.88
C HIS A 136 19.48 -6.92 6.38
N GLY A 137 18.17 -6.70 6.27
CA GLY A 137 17.17 -7.65 6.72
C GLY A 137 16.79 -8.72 5.69
N LEU A 138 16.58 -8.32 4.43
CA LEU A 138 16.01 -9.21 3.40
C LEU A 138 17.06 -10.03 2.66
N LEU A 139 18.26 -9.48 2.37
CA LEU A 139 19.27 -10.19 1.58
C LEU A 139 19.84 -11.43 2.28
N PRO A 140 20.01 -11.46 3.62
CA PRO A 140 20.40 -12.69 4.32
C PRO A 140 19.30 -13.75 4.36
N ARG A 141 18.03 -13.37 4.12
CA ARG A 141 16.83 -14.22 4.26
C ARG A 141 16.13 -14.48 2.93
N GLN A 142 16.85 -14.43 1.82
CA GLN A 142 16.26 -14.58 0.47
C GLN A 142 15.53 -15.92 0.28
N GLU A 143 15.92 -16.96 1.01
CA GLU A 143 15.27 -18.27 0.93
C GLU A 143 13.83 -18.28 1.46
N ASP A 144 13.52 -17.39 2.41
CA ASP A 144 12.18 -17.19 2.96
C ASP A 144 11.29 -16.31 2.09
N ILE A 145 11.88 -15.66 1.07
CA ILE A 145 11.19 -14.69 0.22
C ILE A 145 10.92 -15.30 -1.15
N ILE A 146 9.68 -15.13 -1.63
CA ILE A 146 9.21 -15.70 -2.90
C ILE A 146 9.24 -14.59 -3.96
N TRP A 147 10.44 -14.11 -4.27
CA TRP A 147 10.66 -12.94 -5.14
C TRP A 147 9.95 -13.02 -6.49
N SER A 148 9.84 -14.21 -7.09
CA SER A 148 9.14 -14.41 -8.37
C SER A 148 7.64 -14.07 -8.33
N LYS A 149 7.06 -13.91 -7.14
CA LYS A 149 5.66 -13.55 -6.91
C LYS A 149 5.50 -12.14 -6.34
N TRP A 150 6.57 -11.33 -6.31
CA TRP A 150 6.54 -9.94 -5.88
C TRP A 150 6.42 -8.98 -7.06
N GLU A 151 5.56 -7.98 -6.89
CA GLU A 151 5.55 -6.75 -7.69
C GLU A 151 5.88 -5.58 -6.77
N ILE A 152 7.01 -4.93 -7.03
CA ILE A 152 7.55 -3.83 -6.23
C ILE A 152 7.30 -2.51 -6.95
N PHE A 153 6.82 -1.51 -6.23
CA PHE A 153 6.49 -0.18 -6.75
C PHE A 153 7.22 0.89 -5.94
N LEU A 154 7.72 1.92 -6.61
CA LEU A 154 8.35 3.06 -5.95
C LEU A 154 7.28 4.05 -5.52
N LEU A 155 7.32 4.48 -4.26
CA LEU A 155 6.34 5.42 -3.72
C LEU A 155 6.59 6.86 -4.18
N ASP A 156 7.84 7.18 -4.48
CA ASP A 156 8.28 8.46 -5.01
C ASP A 156 9.57 8.31 -5.80
N GLU A 157 9.86 9.29 -6.65
CA GLU A 157 11.13 9.37 -7.37
C GLU A 157 11.54 10.82 -7.62
N ARG A 158 12.85 11.06 -7.61
CA ARG A 158 13.49 12.33 -7.92
C ARG A 158 13.79 12.32 -9.41
N LEU A 159 13.44 13.39 -10.11
CA LEU A 159 13.64 13.48 -11.56
C LEU A 159 15.12 13.73 -11.89
N VAL A 160 15.91 12.67 -11.75
CA VAL A 160 17.33 12.58 -12.11
C VAL A 160 17.59 11.23 -12.77
N PRO A 161 18.61 11.11 -13.64
CA PRO A 161 18.99 9.83 -14.21
C PRO A 161 19.18 8.74 -13.14
N PHE A 162 18.89 7.49 -13.45
CA PHE A 162 18.95 6.38 -12.49
C PHE A 162 20.38 6.03 -12.03
N GLN A 163 21.39 6.49 -12.75
CA GLN A 163 22.79 6.41 -12.33
C GLN A 163 23.12 7.43 -11.23
N ASP A 164 22.30 8.49 -11.09
CA ASP A 164 22.44 9.47 -10.03
C ASP A 164 22.24 8.84 -8.64
N ARG A 165 22.91 9.42 -7.65
CA ARG A 165 22.84 9.00 -6.25
C ARG A 165 21.54 9.44 -5.59
N GLU A 166 20.84 10.42 -6.13
CA GLU A 166 19.57 10.93 -5.60
C GLU A 166 18.35 10.11 -6.08
N SER A 167 18.50 9.25 -7.11
CA SER A 167 17.42 8.38 -7.62
C SER A 167 17.09 7.26 -6.63
N ASN A 168 15.82 7.18 -6.25
CA ASN A 168 15.27 6.12 -5.41
C ASN A 168 15.34 4.76 -6.11
N TYR A 169 14.95 4.65 -7.38
CA TYR A 169 15.07 3.41 -8.14
C TYR A 169 16.52 3.02 -8.34
N GLY A 170 17.39 3.97 -8.71
CA GLY A 170 18.83 3.74 -8.83
C GLY A 170 19.43 3.13 -7.57
N ASN A 171 19.12 3.71 -6.40
CA ASN A 171 19.57 3.17 -5.12
C ASN A 171 18.93 1.82 -4.78
N SER A 172 17.63 1.65 -4.99
CA SER A 172 16.93 0.38 -4.72
C SER A 172 17.51 -0.76 -5.57
N LYS A 173 17.85 -0.46 -6.83
CA LYS A 173 18.52 -1.40 -7.73
C LYS A 173 19.90 -1.79 -7.21
N ARG A 174 20.74 -0.81 -6.87
CA ARG A 174 22.12 -1.05 -6.39
C ARG A 174 22.17 -1.80 -5.06
N LYS A 175 21.32 -1.42 -4.11
CA LYS A 175 21.35 -1.95 -2.74
C LYS A 175 20.57 -3.24 -2.55
N ILE A 176 19.57 -3.51 -3.39
CA ILE A 176 18.67 -4.65 -3.20
C ILE A 176 18.53 -5.44 -4.50
N PHE A 177 17.93 -4.86 -5.55
CA PHE A 177 17.44 -5.68 -6.67
C PHE A 177 18.53 -6.39 -7.47
N SER A 178 19.71 -5.77 -7.61
CA SER A 178 20.86 -6.39 -8.28
C SER A 178 21.62 -7.39 -7.40
N LEU A 179 21.32 -7.45 -6.10
CA LEU A 179 21.95 -8.38 -5.14
C LEU A 179 21.08 -9.60 -4.84
N ILE A 180 19.85 -9.66 -5.39
CA ILE A 180 19.00 -10.84 -5.31
C ILE A 180 19.61 -11.93 -6.21
N ASP A 181 19.83 -13.13 -5.66
CA ASP A 181 20.15 -14.31 -6.47
C ASP A 181 18.88 -14.77 -7.20
N THR A 182 18.68 -14.18 -8.39
CA THR A 182 17.45 -14.38 -9.16
C THR A 182 17.35 -15.76 -9.80
N GLU A 183 18.47 -16.47 -9.93
CA GLU A 183 18.47 -17.86 -10.44
C GLU A 183 17.92 -18.80 -9.38
N LYS A 184 18.39 -18.65 -8.13
CA LYS A 184 17.96 -19.50 -7.02
C LYS A 184 16.62 -19.09 -6.42
N TYR A 185 16.39 -17.79 -6.24
CA TYR A 185 15.24 -17.28 -5.49
C TYR A 185 14.17 -16.59 -6.36
N GLY A 186 14.41 -16.51 -7.67
CA GLY A 186 13.51 -15.86 -8.62
C GLY A 186 13.63 -14.33 -8.60
N LYS A 187 12.98 -13.69 -9.58
CA LYS A 187 13.11 -12.25 -9.83
C LYS A 187 11.80 -11.50 -9.53
N PRO A 188 11.82 -10.44 -8.70
CA PRO A 188 10.67 -9.57 -8.55
C PRO A 188 10.47 -8.71 -9.79
N LYS A 189 9.24 -8.32 -10.07
CA LYS A 189 8.94 -7.28 -11.05
C LYS A 189 8.99 -5.92 -10.34
N VAL A 190 9.67 -4.95 -10.93
CA VAL A 190 9.83 -3.62 -10.35
C VAL A 190 9.20 -2.58 -11.28
N TYR A 191 8.42 -1.68 -10.70
CA TYR A 191 7.70 -0.62 -11.40
C TYR A 191 8.12 0.74 -10.84
N HIS A 192 8.79 1.53 -11.66
CA HIS A 192 9.26 2.89 -11.39
C HIS A 192 8.79 3.83 -12.51
N ILE A 193 9.08 5.13 -12.41
CA ILE A 193 8.82 6.11 -13.48
C ILE A 193 9.60 5.75 -14.76
N ASP A 194 9.18 6.26 -15.92
CA ASP A 194 9.98 6.17 -17.14
C ASP A 194 11.12 7.22 -17.12
N GLU A 195 12.37 6.75 -17.17
CA GLU A 195 13.56 7.61 -17.16
C GLU A 195 13.59 8.56 -18.37
N SER A 196 13.05 8.13 -19.51
CA SER A 196 13.07 8.92 -20.74
C SER A 196 12.22 10.19 -20.64
N LEU A 197 11.23 10.20 -19.75
CA LEU A 197 10.31 11.32 -19.54
C LEU A 197 10.83 12.36 -18.54
N ILE A 198 11.99 12.13 -17.90
CA ILE A 198 12.53 13.03 -16.86
C ILE A 198 12.67 14.47 -17.39
N TYR A 199 13.12 14.63 -18.63
CA TYR A 199 13.31 15.95 -19.25
C TYR A 199 12.01 16.57 -19.79
N GLU A 200 10.92 15.80 -19.83
CA GLU A 200 9.56 16.32 -20.10
C GLU A 200 8.89 16.88 -18.83
N GLY A 201 9.52 16.69 -17.67
CA GLY A 201 9.12 17.27 -16.39
C GLY A 201 8.21 16.39 -15.55
N ALA A 202 8.01 16.80 -14.29
CA ALA A 202 7.33 15.99 -13.27
C ALA A 202 5.92 15.56 -13.68
N GLN A 203 5.19 16.40 -14.41
CA GLN A 203 3.81 16.13 -14.84
C GLN A 203 3.75 14.90 -15.78
N ALA A 204 4.60 14.86 -16.80
CA ALA A 204 4.64 13.76 -17.76
C ALA A 204 5.02 12.43 -17.08
N CYS A 205 6.04 12.47 -16.20
CA CYS A 205 6.43 11.30 -15.40
C CYS A 205 5.29 10.81 -14.50
N ALA A 206 4.57 11.71 -13.82
CA ALA A 206 3.47 11.36 -12.92
C ALA A 206 2.31 10.69 -13.67
N GLU A 207 1.90 11.23 -14.82
CA GLU A 207 0.83 10.68 -15.65
C GLU A 207 1.19 9.30 -16.20
N ASN A 208 2.42 9.14 -16.72
CA ASN A 208 2.90 7.85 -17.20
C ASN A 208 2.92 6.80 -16.07
N TYR A 209 3.40 7.18 -14.89
CA TYR A 209 3.45 6.27 -13.75
C TYR A 209 2.06 5.92 -13.23
N GLU A 210 1.13 6.89 -13.19
CA GLU A 210 -0.27 6.65 -12.87
C GLU A 210 -0.91 5.64 -13.82
N MET A 211 -0.68 5.77 -15.13
CA MET A 211 -1.14 4.80 -16.13
C MET A 211 -0.53 3.41 -15.94
N CYS A 212 0.75 3.34 -15.56
CA CYS A 212 1.40 2.09 -15.18
C CYS A 212 0.67 1.41 -14.01
N LEU A 213 0.35 2.17 -12.95
CA LEU A 213 -0.40 1.66 -11.79
C LEU A 213 -1.82 1.24 -12.17
N ILE A 214 -2.55 2.04 -12.94
CA ILE A 214 -3.91 1.71 -13.40
C ILE A 214 -3.89 0.36 -14.12
N ASN A 215 -2.94 0.14 -15.03
CA ASN A 215 -2.82 -1.13 -15.76
C ASN A 215 -2.53 -2.35 -14.85
N LYS A 216 -1.93 -2.14 -13.67
CA LYS A 216 -1.58 -3.22 -12.72
C LYS A 216 -2.63 -3.47 -11.65
N PHE A 217 -3.42 -2.46 -11.29
CA PHE A 217 -4.40 -2.54 -10.21
C PHE A 217 -5.85 -2.57 -10.69
N ALA A 218 -6.18 -1.85 -11.77
CA ALA A 218 -7.54 -1.76 -12.30
C ALA A 218 -7.82 -2.88 -13.31
N SER A 219 -8.08 -4.10 -12.83
CA SER A 219 -8.60 -5.18 -13.68
C SER A 219 -10.12 -5.14 -13.74
N LYS A 220 -10.70 -4.71 -14.88
CA LYS A 220 -12.13 -4.78 -15.28
C LYS A 220 -13.20 -4.12 -14.38
N GLU A 221 -12.88 -3.78 -13.13
CA GLU A 221 -13.74 -3.06 -12.20
C GLU A 221 -13.16 -1.68 -11.93
N THR A 222 -14.01 -0.68 -11.72
CA THR A 222 -13.59 0.67 -11.36
C THR A 222 -13.02 0.65 -9.94
N VAL A 223 -11.70 0.65 -9.84
CA VAL A 223 -10.98 0.73 -8.56
C VAL A 223 -10.76 2.21 -8.25
N LYS A 224 -11.22 2.67 -7.08
CA LYS A 224 -11.00 4.07 -6.65
C LYS A 224 -9.52 4.35 -6.38
N TRP A 225 -8.86 3.43 -5.65
CA TRP A 225 -7.45 3.52 -5.25
C TRP A 225 -6.78 2.15 -5.37
N PRO A 226 -5.51 2.07 -5.80
CA PRO A 226 -4.78 0.82 -5.80
C PRO A 226 -4.59 0.34 -4.36
N CYS A 227 -4.74 -0.96 -4.13
CA CYS A 227 -4.55 -1.56 -2.81
C CYS A 227 -3.25 -2.37 -2.84
N PHE A 228 -2.21 -1.85 -2.18
CA PHE A 228 -0.96 -2.56 -1.95
C PHE A 228 -1.11 -3.52 -0.79
N ASP A 229 -0.42 -4.66 -0.82
CA ASP A 229 -0.40 -5.58 0.30
C ASP A 229 0.45 -5.02 1.45
N LEU A 230 1.55 -4.34 1.10
CA LEU A 230 2.42 -3.66 2.05
C LEU A 230 2.99 -2.37 1.44
N ILE A 231 3.02 -1.31 2.24
CA ILE A 231 3.80 -0.10 1.96
C ILE A 231 4.85 0.08 3.05
N LEU A 232 6.11 0.28 2.64
CA LEU A 232 7.25 0.56 3.51
C LEU A 232 7.69 2.01 3.31
N LEU A 233 7.68 2.78 4.41
CA LEU A 233 7.95 4.22 4.40
C LEU A 233 9.08 4.58 5.36
N GLY A 234 10.01 5.40 4.89
CA GLY A 234 10.84 6.23 5.76
C GLY A 234 10.14 7.53 6.13
N VAL A 235 10.69 8.23 7.13
CA VAL A 235 10.34 9.61 7.47
C VAL A 235 11.59 10.46 7.40
N ALA A 236 11.56 11.56 6.66
CA ALA A 236 12.67 12.50 6.60
C ALA A 236 12.73 13.41 7.85
N PRO A 237 13.88 14.04 8.18
CA PRO A 237 13.99 14.87 9.39
C PRO A 237 13.05 16.08 9.43
N ASP A 238 12.60 16.56 8.27
CA ASP A 238 11.60 17.61 8.12
C ASP A 238 10.15 17.07 8.19
N GLY A 239 9.95 15.74 8.22
CA GLY A 239 8.65 15.08 8.33
C GLY A 239 8.00 14.66 7.02
N HIS A 240 8.69 14.85 5.89
CA HIS A 240 8.17 14.37 4.61
C HIS A 240 8.21 12.84 4.50
N ILE A 241 7.26 12.28 3.77
CA ILE A 241 7.19 10.86 3.40
C ILE A 241 7.06 10.78 1.88
N GLY A 242 7.77 9.85 1.24
CA GLY A 242 7.92 9.88 -0.21
C GLY A 242 8.41 11.26 -0.67
N SER A 243 7.63 11.94 -1.50
CA SER A 243 7.88 13.35 -1.85
C SER A 243 6.70 14.27 -1.47
N LEU A 244 5.96 13.91 -0.42
CA LEU A 244 4.90 14.71 0.19
C LEU A 244 5.46 15.48 1.39
N PHE A 245 5.52 16.80 1.30
CA PHE A 245 6.15 17.65 2.32
C PHE A 245 5.14 18.32 3.25
N PRO A 246 5.53 18.68 4.48
CA PRO A 246 4.65 19.36 5.41
C PRO A 246 4.12 20.71 4.90
N ASN A 247 2.90 21.07 5.30
CA ASN A 247 2.27 22.36 4.98
C ASN A 247 2.11 22.67 3.48
N ARG A 248 2.11 21.63 2.63
CA ARG A 248 2.00 21.75 1.18
C ARG A 248 0.58 21.43 0.69
N LYS A 249 0.19 22.01 -0.45
CA LYS A 249 -1.15 21.80 -1.06
C LYS A 249 -1.34 20.36 -1.53
N GLU A 250 -0.24 19.71 -1.89
CA GLU A 250 -0.11 18.34 -2.37
C GLU A 250 -0.67 17.32 -1.35
N LEU A 251 -0.68 17.65 -0.05
CA LEU A 251 -1.30 16.81 0.99
C LEU A 251 -2.82 16.74 0.89
N ARG A 252 -3.46 17.67 0.16
CA ARG A 252 -4.92 17.73 -0.03
C ARG A 252 -5.38 17.03 -1.30
N GLU A 253 -4.47 16.44 -2.08
CA GLU A 253 -4.84 15.68 -3.27
C GLU A 253 -5.71 14.48 -2.89
N ALA A 254 -6.90 14.40 -3.49
CA ALA A 254 -7.95 13.45 -3.13
C ALA A 254 -8.51 12.68 -4.32
N SER A 255 -7.99 12.89 -5.53
CA SER A 255 -8.47 12.30 -6.79
C SER A 255 -7.38 11.52 -7.53
N LYS A 256 -6.16 12.03 -7.61
CA LYS A 256 -5.05 11.38 -8.34
C LYS A 256 -4.35 10.32 -7.50
N TRP A 257 -3.84 9.29 -8.17
CA TRP A 257 -3.03 8.24 -7.56
C TRP A 257 -1.58 8.69 -7.43
N VAL A 258 -1.10 9.42 -8.43
CA VAL A 258 0.27 9.92 -8.54
C VAL A 258 0.22 11.42 -8.82
N ILE A 259 1.10 12.18 -8.18
CA ILE A 259 1.23 13.62 -8.42
C ILE A 259 2.66 14.03 -8.74
N PRO A 260 2.82 15.08 -9.56
CA PRO A 260 4.08 15.77 -9.70
C PRO A 260 4.33 16.70 -8.52
N ILE A 261 5.60 16.83 -8.15
CA ILE A 261 6.12 17.86 -7.26
C ILE A 261 7.11 18.67 -8.09
N THR A 262 6.85 19.95 -8.32
CA THR A 262 7.72 20.82 -9.15
C THR A 262 8.61 21.74 -8.32
N ASP A 263 8.32 21.85 -7.03
CA ASP A 263 8.97 22.72 -6.06
C ASP A 263 9.18 21.94 -4.75
N SER A 264 10.11 20.99 -4.77
CA SER A 264 10.58 20.39 -3.52
C SER A 264 11.33 21.43 -2.69
N PRO A 265 11.05 21.58 -1.39
CA PRO A 265 11.80 22.49 -0.52
C PRO A 265 13.25 22.04 -0.28
N VAL A 266 13.54 20.74 -0.47
CA VAL A 266 14.85 20.12 -0.18
C VAL A 266 15.33 19.29 -1.37
N GLY A 267 16.63 19.34 -1.68
CA GLY A 267 17.27 18.51 -2.71
C GLY A 267 16.73 18.76 -4.12
N VAL A 268 16.59 17.69 -4.92
CA VAL A 268 16.05 17.74 -6.29
C VAL A 268 14.64 18.33 -6.29
N LYS A 269 14.43 19.36 -7.12
CA LYS A 269 13.19 20.16 -7.17
C LYS A 269 12.01 19.40 -7.75
N GLU A 270 12.23 18.70 -8.86
CA GLU A 270 11.20 17.93 -9.54
C GLU A 270 11.16 16.48 -9.07
N ARG A 271 9.96 16.02 -8.70
CA ARG A 271 9.73 14.67 -8.16
C ARG A 271 8.36 14.16 -8.58
N VAL A 272 8.17 12.86 -8.45
CA VAL A 272 6.87 12.19 -8.54
C VAL A 272 6.58 11.52 -7.20
N SER A 273 5.33 11.51 -6.75
CA SER A 273 4.93 10.85 -5.51
C SER A 273 3.56 10.20 -5.63
N LEU A 274 3.35 9.07 -4.95
CA LEU A 274 2.02 8.61 -4.61
C LEU A 274 1.36 9.57 -3.62
N THR A 275 0.03 9.63 -3.67
CA THR A 275 -0.78 10.51 -2.82
C THR A 275 -1.14 9.86 -1.49
N ILE A 276 -1.53 10.67 -0.49
CA ILE A 276 -1.99 10.17 0.82
C ILE A 276 -3.14 9.15 0.68
N PRO A 277 -4.19 9.37 -0.14
CA PRO A 277 -5.26 8.38 -0.32
C PRO A 277 -4.76 7.02 -0.82
N VAL A 278 -3.78 7.01 -1.73
CA VAL A 278 -3.17 5.77 -2.23
C VAL A 278 -2.41 5.06 -1.12
N ILE A 279 -1.57 5.79 -0.38
CA ILE A 279 -0.80 5.23 0.73
C ILE A 279 -1.72 4.62 1.79
N CYS A 280 -2.75 5.36 2.22
CA CYS A 280 -3.73 4.92 3.22
C CYS A 280 -4.58 3.72 2.76
N ASN A 281 -4.68 3.48 1.45
CA ASN A 281 -5.48 2.39 0.91
C ASN A 281 -4.75 1.03 0.92
N ALA A 282 -3.46 0.98 1.26
CA ALA A 282 -2.74 -0.28 1.45
C ALA A 282 -3.37 -1.16 2.55
N SER A 283 -3.11 -2.47 2.52
CA SER A 283 -3.50 -3.42 3.57
C SER A 283 -2.66 -3.24 4.83
N HIS A 284 -1.36 -3.03 4.66
CA HIS A 284 -0.38 -2.78 5.72
C HIS A 284 0.53 -1.61 5.36
N ILE A 285 0.84 -0.77 6.36
CA ILE A 285 1.77 0.35 6.22
C ILE A 285 2.78 0.25 7.36
N SER A 286 4.06 0.20 7.01
CA SER A 286 5.15 0.10 7.98
C SER A 286 6.09 1.28 7.82
N PHE A 287 6.11 2.14 8.83
CA PHE A 287 7.12 3.17 8.96
C PHE A 287 8.39 2.58 9.58
N VAL A 288 9.54 2.87 8.98
CA VAL A 288 10.86 2.47 9.50
C VAL A 288 11.67 3.74 9.68
N VAL A 289 12.01 4.05 10.93
CA VAL A 289 12.66 5.32 11.29
C VAL A 289 13.80 5.06 12.25
N GLU A 290 15.02 5.34 11.81
CA GLU A 290 16.24 5.18 12.62
C GLU A 290 17.05 6.48 12.70
N GLY A 291 17.79 6.62 13.79
CA GLY A 291 18.79 7.64 14.01
C GLY A 291 18.28 8.86 14.77
N SER A 292 19.17 9.43 15.57
CA SER A 292 18.90 10.59 16.45
C SER A 292 18.44 11.84 15.69
N MET A 293 18.82 12.00 14.42
CA MET A 293 18.33 13.10 13.57
C MET A 293 16.81 13.10 13.37
N LYS A 294 16.14 11.97 13.64
CA LYS A 294 14.69 11.82 13.53
C LYS A 294 13.96 12.19 14.82
N GLN A 295 14.65 12.28 15.95
CA GLN A 295 14.03 12.50 17.25
C GLN A 295 13.09 13.73 17.27
N PRO A 296 13.48 14.92 16.78
CA PRO A 296 12.62 16.09 16.88
C PRO A 296 11.33 15.97 16.07
N ILE A 297 11.38 15.24 14.94
CA ILE A 297 10.19 15.04 14.12
C ILE A 297 9.32 13.91 14.65
N MET A 298 9.91 12.88 15.27
CA MET A 298 9.17 11.81 15.91
C MET A 298 8.36 12.29 17.11
N GLU A 299 8.91 13.22 17.90
CA GLU A 299 8.16 13.90 18.97
C GLU A 299 6.90 14.56 18.43
N LYS A 300 7.03 15.35 17.36
CA LYS A 300 5.88 16.00 16.70
C LYS A 300 4.87 14.98 16.18
N ILE A 301 5.33 13.94 15.48
CA ILE A 301 4.43 12.93 14.89
C ILE A 301 3.64 12.18 15.96
N MET A 302 4.27 11.86 17.08
CA MET A 302 3.71 10.97 18.10
C MET A 302 2.93 11.72 19.19
N GLU A 303 3.36 12.92 19.58
CA GLU A 303 2.77 13.66 20.70
C GLU A 303 1.90 14.84 20.26
N MET A 304 2.22 15.43 19.10
CA MET A 304 1.53 16.60 18.57
C MET A 304 1.09 16.37 17.12
N PRO A 305 0.25 15.35 16.85
CA PRO A 305 -0.14 15.02 15.48
C PRO A 305 -0.86 16.21 14.83
N GLU A 306 -0.30 16.71 13.74
CA GLU A 306 -0.86 17.81 12.96
C GLU A 306 -1.27 17.33 11.58
N LEU A 307 -2.42 17.80 11.07
CA LEU A 307 -2.86 17.54 9.69
C LEU A 307 -1.93 18.17 8.63
N SER A 308 -0.97 19.00 9.06
CA SER A 308 0.11 19.55 8.24
C SER A 308 1.21 18.52 7.96
N LEU A 309 1.31 17.44 8.73
CA LEU A 309 2.35 16.41 8.62
C LEU A 309 1.83 15.21 7.80
N PRO A 310 2.54 14.81 6.73
CA PRO A 310 2.15 13.67 5.90
C PRO A 310 2.01 12.35 6.68
N SER A 311 2.93 12.05 7.59
CA SER A 311 2.89 10.85 8.42
C SER A 311 1.72 10.83 9.40
N SER A 312 1.34 11.98 9.96
CA SER A 312 0.14 12.11 10.80
C SER A 312 -1.14 11.85 9.99
N LEU A 313 -1.22 12.37 8.75
CA LEU A 313 -2.33 12.06 7.85
C LEU A 313 -2.43 10.55 7.53
N VAL A 314 -1.30 9.86 7.36
CA VAL A 314 -1.28 8.41 7.15
C VAL A 314 -1.68 7.65 8.42
N ASN A 315 -1.17 8.04 9.59
CA ASN A 315 -1.55 7.44 10.88
C ASN A 315 -3.07 7.51 11.11
N GLU A 316 -3.66 8.69 10.91
CA GLU A 316 -5.11 8.89 11.08
C GLU A 316 -5.94 8.23 9.98
N GLY A 317 -5.47 8.28 8.73
CA GLY A 317 -6.20 7.77 7.57
C GLY A 317 -6.19 6.24 7.45
N ALA A 318 -5.14 5.58 7.92
CA ALA A 318 -4.97 4.12 7.79
C ALA A 318 -5.19 3.35 9.11
N LEU A 319 -5.21 4.03 10.26
CA LEU A 319 -5.57 3.47 11.56
C LEU A 319 -4.79 2.16 11.85
N LYS A 320 -5.53 1.06 12.10
CA LYS A 320 -5.04 -0.27 12.50
C LYS A 320 -4.02 -0.91 11.56
N LYS A 321 -3.85 -0.35 10.37
CA LYS A 321 -2.93 -0.84 9.34
C LYS A 321 -1.50 -0.33 9.54
N VAL A 322 -1.31 0.69 10.37
CA VAL A 322 0.00 1.32 10.56
C VAL A 322 0.79 0.67 11.70
N SER A 323 2.04 0.33 11.39
CA SER A 323 3.07 -0.09 12.35
C SER A 323 4.32 0.78 12.19
N TRP A 324 5.00 1.05 13.30
CA TRP A 324 6.23 1.82 13.36
C TRP A 324 7.35 0.94 13.90
N PHE A 325 8.45 0.88 13.18
CA PHE A 325 9.70 0.23 13.57
C PHE A 325 10.71 1.35 13.78
N VAL A 326 11.13 1.55 15.03
CA VAL A 326 11.98 2.69 15.40
C VAL A 326 13.14 2.24 16.28
N ASP A 327 14.30 2.89 16.12
CA ASP A 327 15.39 2.73 17.10
C ASP A 327 15.18 3.65 18.31
N GLU A 328 15.89 3.37 19.41
CA GLU A 328 15.79 4.16 20.64
C GLU A 328 16.23 5.62 20.45
N ASP A 329 17.19 5.86 19.56
CA ASP A 329 17.66 7.21 19.24
C ASP A 329 16.59 8.06 18.56
N ALA A 330 15.81 7.51 17.63
CA ALA A 330 14.74 8.23 16.94
C ALA A 330 13.56 8.58 17.85
N ILE A 331 13.40 7.96 19.01
CA ILE A 331 12.30 8.23 19.94
C ILE A 331 12.77 8.61 21.35
N ARG A 332 14.03 9.04 21.49
CA ARG A 332 14.56 9.44 22.79
C ARG A 332 13.74 10.60 23.37
N GLY A 333 13.20 10.40 24.57
CA GLY A 333 12.35 11.38 25.24
C GLY A 333 10.93 11.50 24.68
N VAL A 334 10.56 10.69 23.68
CA VAL A 334 9.23 10.71 23.06
C VAL A 334 8.27 9.76 23.79
N ASN A 335 7.09 10.25 24.13
CA ASN A 335 6.02 9.55 24.83
C ASN A 335 5.25 8.62 23.89
N VAL A 336 5.74 7.39 23.74
CA VAL A 336 5.08 6.33 22.97
C VAL A 336 4.83 5.08 23.82
N ILE A 337 3.72 4.39 23.55
CA ILE A 337 3.49 3.04 24.09
C ILE A 337 4.35 2.06 23.30
N LYS A 338 5.51 1.74 23.85
CA LYS A 338 6.45 0.76 23.28
C LYS A 338 5.84 -0.64 23.34
N ARG A 339 5.98 -1.38 22.24
CA ARG A 339 5.64 -2.80 22.16
C ARG A 339 6.88 -3.60 21.89
N ALA A 340 7.05 -4.72 22.59
CA ALA A 340 8.01 -5.73 22.18
C ALA A 340 7.59 -6.25 20.80
N TYR A 341 8.57 -6.41 19.92
CA TYR A 341 8.36 -7.16 18.70
C TYR A 341 8.59 -8.63 19.03
N GLU A 342 7.49 -9.35 19.26
CA GLU A 342 7.52 -10.80 19.47
C GLU A 342 7.33 -11.49 18.11
N PHE A 343 8.29 -12.38 17.81
CA PHE A 343 8.17 -13.36 16.73
C PHE A 343 7.77 -14.71 17.33
#